data_AF-A0A8K0CWY9-F1
#
_entry.id   AF-A0A8K0CWY9-F1
#
_cell.length_a   1.000
_cell.length_b   1.000
_cell.length_c   1.000
_cell.angle_alpha   90.00
_cell.angle_beta   90.00
_cell.angle_gamma   90.00
#
_symmetry.space_group_name_H-M   'P 1'
#
loop_
_entity.id
_entity.type
_entity.pdbx_description
1 polymer ?
#
loop_
_entity_poly.entity_id
_entity_poly.type
_entity_poly.pdbx_seq_one_letter_code
_entity_poly.pdbx_strand_id
1 'polypeptide(L)'
;MKIVTIVVLSLTAFSQIDARPIQEQDVPKVITDTAEQTFSCAIKLGPKIEDVPVVYGNELVPEDNDALNELWHCIWEKKGIIDEDGDIVLDALNTYLRDLFAVTGKDQTAHRDLTSNIAQNCKTDVESGENEHMAVKLKNCIARGIEEFLFAEN
;
A
#
# COMPACT_ATOMS: atom_id res chain seq x y z
N MET A 1 24.96 57.69 7.97
CA MET A 1 25.39 56.67 6.97
C MET A 1 24.13 55.95 6.49
N LYS A 2 24.10 55.58 5.21
CA LYS A 2 22.92 55.37 4.33
C LYS A 2 21.68 54.68 4.93
N ILE A 3 20.55 55.32 4.68
CA ILE A 3 19.18 54.80 4.62
C ILE A 3 19.12 53.71 3.54
N VAL A 4 18.54 52.55 3.85
CA VAL A 4 17.69 51.81 2.90
C VAL A 4 16.45 51.38 3.67
N THR A 5 15.43 52.22 3.58
CA THR A 5 14.05 51.88 3.87
C THR A 5 13.50 51.24 2.61
N ILE A 6 13.04 49.97 2.68
CA ILE A 6 11.94 49.53 1.83
C ILE A 6 10.79 49.19 2.76
N VAL A 7 9.75 49.98 2.58
CA VAL A 7 8.51 50.02 3.33
C VAL A 7 7.47 49.47 2.35
N VAL A 8 6.78 48.42 2.81
CA VAL A 8 5.30 48.35 2.89
C VAL A 8 4.50 47.54 1.86
N LEU A 9 3.64 46.72 2.49
CA LEU A 9 2.29 46.25 2.13
C LEU A 9 2.12 45.16 1.08
N SER A 10 1.83 43.96 1.58
CA SER A 10 0.49 43.39 1.40
C SER A 10 0.07 42.62 2.65
N LEU A 11 -0.69 43.31 3.51
CA LEU A 11 -1.67 42.69 4.40
C LEU A 11 -2.67 41.95 3.53
N THR A 12 -2.91 40.66 3.76
CA THR A 12 -4.21 40.14 4.24
C THR A 12 -4.27 38.61 4.15
N ALA A 13 -4.53 38.01 5.31
CA ALA A 13 -5.38 36.84 5.51
C ALA A 13 -5.05 35.53 4.76
N PHE A 14 -4.18 34.69 5.35
CA PHE A 14 -4.42 33.25 5.48
C PHE A 14 -3.65 32.75 6.71
N SER A 15 -4.10 33.17 7.90
CA SER A 15 -3.54 32.72 9.17
C SER A 15 -4.47 31.73 9.86
N GLN A 16 -4.92 30.68 9.18
CA GLN A 16 -5.52 29.47 9.79
C GLN A 16 -5.38 28.28 8.82
N ILE A 17 -4.15 27.82 8.56
CA ILE A 17 -3.99 26.39 8.30
C ILE A 17 -3.88 25.80 9.70
N ASP A 18 -5.00 25.27 10.19
CA ASP A 18 -5.05 24.43 11.38
C ASP A 18 -4.08 23.27 11.16
N ALA A 19 -2.83 23.44 11.60
CA ALA A 19 -1.92 22.34 11.82
C ALA A 19 -2.44 21.58 13.05
N ARG A 20 -3.51 20.80 12.87
CA ARG A 20 -3.90 19.82 13.87
C ARG A 20 -2.72 18.85 14.00
N PRO A 21 -2.22 18.59 15.22
CA PRO A 21 -1.29 17.49 15.41
C PRO A 21 -1.99 16.23 14.90
N ILE A 22 -1.36 15.51 13.95
CA ILE A 22 -1.87 14.23 13.45
C ILE A 22 -2.10 13.36 14.69
N GLN A 23 -3.36 13.18 15.08
CA GLN A 23 -3.67 12.23 16.13
C GLN A 23 -3.58 10.84 15.50
N GLU A 24 -3.14 9.85 16.26
CA GLU A 24 -3.05 8.44 15.84
C GLU A 24 -4.36 7.92 15.21
N GLN A 25 -5.47 8.62 15.46
CA GLN A 25 -6.81 8.40 14.94
C GLN A 25 -7.00 8.81 13.46
N ASP A 26 -6.07 9.55 12.86
CA ASP A 26 -6.16 10.03 11.47
C ASP A 26 -5.47 9.10 10.45
N VAL A 27 -4.76 8.05 10.91
CA VAL A 27 -4.14 7.06 10.01
C VAL A 27 -5.14 5.92 9.74
N PRO A 28 -5.50 5.66 8.47
CA PRO A 28 -6.43 4.59 8.14
C PRO A 28 -5.98 3.23 8.66
N LYS A 29 -6.93 2.45 9.21
CA LYS A 29 -6.68 1.14 9.82
C LYS A 29 -5.94 0.18 8.88
N VAL A 30 -6.22 0.21 7.58
CA VAL A 30 -5.54 -0.65 6.61
C VAL A 30 -4.03 -0.38 6.53
N ILE A 31 -3.60 0.87 6.74
CA ILE A 31 -2.18 1.24 6.76
C ILE A 31 -1.54 0.76 8.05
N THR A 32 -2.16 1.05 9.19
CA THR A 32 -1.60 0.64 10.50
C THR A 32 -1.56 -0.87 10.65
N ASP A 33 -2.60 -1.59 10.23
CA ASP A 33 -2.63 -3.06 10.22
C ASP A 33 -1.57 -3.64 9.28
N THR A 34 -1.42 -3.09 8.06
CA THR A 34 -0.36 -3.56 7.16
C THR A 34 1.04 -3.34 7.76
N ALA A 35 1.29 -2.21 8.39
CA ALA A 35 2.56 -1.95 9.07
C ALA A 35 2.81 -2.92 10.24
N GLU A 36 1.78 -3.18 11.06
CA GLU A 36 1.85 -4.15 12.16
C GLU A 36 2.14 -5.57 11.66
N GLN A 37 1.47 -6.00 10.60
CA GLN A 37 1.72 -7.32 10.01
C GLN A 37 3.13 -7.42 9.41
N THR A 38 3.60 -6.39 8.71
CA THR A 38 4.98 -6.33 8.19
C THR A 38 6.00 -6.49 9.32
N PHE A 39 5.85 -5.73 10.41
CA PHE A 39 6.77 -5.82 11.55
C PHE A 39 6.74 -7.21 12.20
N SER A 40 5.54 -7.74 12.44
CA SER A 40 5.39 -9.06 13.07
C SER A 40 5.91 -10.19 12.18
N CYS A 41 5.74 -10.12 10.87
CA CYS A 41 6.28 -11.09 9.92
C CYS A 41 7.80 -10.95 9.78
N ALA A 42 8.34 -9.73 9.73
CA ALA A 42 9.78 -9.51 9.72
C ALA A 42 10.49 -10.13 10.93
N ILE A 43 9.89 -10.03 12.14
CA ILE A 43 10.41 -10.71 13.34
C ILE A 43 10.46 -12.24 13.15
N LYS A 44 9.43 -12.84 12.53
CA LYS A 44 9.40 -14.29 12.27
C LYS A 44 10.49 -14.73 11.29
N LEU A 45 10.78 -13.92 10.28
CA LEU A 45 11.84 -14.18 9.30
C LEU A 45 13.24 -14.14 9.93
N GLY A 46 13.41 -13.38 11.02
CA GLY A 46 14.67 -13.27 11.74
C GLY A 46 15.81 -12.80 10.82
N PRO A 47 16.94 -13.51 10.73
CA PRO A 47 18.10 -13.06 9.96
C PRO A 47 17.83 -12.97 8.45
N LYS A 48 16.84 -13.69 7.91
CA LYS A 48 16.48 -13.59 6.48
C LYS A 48 16.00 -12.19 6.07
N ILE A 49 15.57 -11.36 7.04
CA ILE A 49 15.13 -9.99 6.75
C ILE A 49 16.29 -9.11 6.25
N GLU A 50 17.55 -9.49 6.48
CA GLU A 50 18.71 -8.76 5.96
C GLU A 50 18.77 -8.79 4.43
N ASP A 51 18.17 -9.82 3.81
CA ASP A 51 18.06 -9.97 2.35
C ASP A 51 16.80 -9.28 1.77
N VAL A 52 15.97 -8.67 2.62
CA VAL A 52 14.76 -7.97 2.20
C VAL A 52 15.07 -6.49 2.00
N PRO A 53 14.91 -5.94 0.78
CA PRO A 53 15.09 -4.52 0.57
C PRO A 53 14.06 -3.70 1.35
N VAL A 54 14.44 -2.51 1.78
CA VAL A 54 13.48 -1.56 2.36
C VAL A 54 12.51 -1.14 1.25
N VAL A 55 11.22 -1.38 1.45
CA VAL A 55 10.15 -1.09 0.48
C VAL A 55 9.29 0.05 1.02
N TYR A 56 9.07 1.10 0.23
CA TYR A 56 8.16 2.18 0.59
C TYR A 56 6.90 2.18 -0.28
N GLY A 57 5.73 2.23 0.36
CA GLY A 57 4.45 2.36 -0.34
C GLY A 57 4.21 1.27 -1.38
N ASN A 58 4.03 1.68 -2.64
CA ASN A 58 3.67 0.80 -3.77
C ASN A 58 4.88 0.44 -4.66
N GLU A 59 6.12 0.67 -4.23
CA GLU A 59 7.30 0.34 -5.03
C GLU A 59 7.34 -1.13 -5.43
N LEU A 60 7.68 -1.46 -6.68
CA LEU A 60 7.90 -2.84 -7.10
C LEU A 60 9.17 -3.43 -6.48
N VAL A 61 9.15 -4.73 -6.19
CA VAL A 61 10.28 -5.44 -5.56
C VAL A 61 10.71 -6.65 -6.40
N PRO A 62 11.94 -7.16 -6.24
CA PRO A 62 12.39 -8.37 -6.93
C PRO A 62 11.47 -9.56 -6.64
N GLU A 63 10.94 -10.18 -7.69
CA GLU A 63 10.00 -11.31 -7.59
C GLU A 63 10.72 -12.65 -7.34
N ASP A 64 12.01 -12.72 -7.63
CA ASP A 64 12.87 -13.90 -7.46
C ASP A 64 13.54 -13.99 -6.08
N ASN A 65 13.14 -13.13 -5.13
CA ASN A 65 13.71 -13.09 -3.79
C ASN A 65 12.86 -13.92 -2.81
N ASP A 66 13.44 -15.04 -2.34
CA ASP A 66 12.81 -15.97 -1.40
C ASP A 66 12.38 -15.30 -0.10
N ALA A 67 13.23 -14.45 0.48
CA ALA A 67 12.93 -13.77 1.74
C ALA A 67 11.78 -12.77 1.59
N LEU A 68 11.71 -12.05 0.47
CA LEU A 68 10.58 -11.19 0.14
C LEU A 68 9.30 -12.00 -0.04
N ASN A 69 9.37 -13.14 -0.73
CA ASN A 69 8.22 -13.99 -0.89
C ASN A 69 7.72 -14.55 0.45
N GLU A 70 8.62 -15.05 1.32
CA GLU A 70 8.27 -15.50 2.67
C GLU A 70 7.64 -14.38 3.51
N LEU A 71 8.18 -13.16 3.41
CA LEU A 71 7.63 -11.99 4.11
C LEU A 71 6.20 -11.70 3.66
N TRP A 72 5.98 -11.55 2.35
CA TRP A 72 4.66 -11.24 1.80
C TRP A 72 3.67 -12.37 2.00
N HIS A 73 4.13 -13.62 1.94
CA HIS A 73 3.28 -14.78 2.22
C HIS A 73 2.73 -14.69 3.66
N CYS A 74 3.59 -14.45 4.65
CA CYS A 74 3.16 -14.25 6.03
C CYS A 74 2.17 -13.08 6.19
N ILE A 75 2.40 -11.96 5.49
CA ILE A 75 1.49 -10.81 5.55
C ILE A 75 0.12 -11.16 4.96
N TRP A 76 0.09 -11.83 3.81
CA TRP A 76 -1.14 -12.21 3.12
C TRP A 76 -1.93 -13.30 3.85
N GLU A 77 -1.24 -14.29 4.42
CA GLU A 77 -1.84 -15.32 5.26
C GLU A 77 -2.56 -14.70 6.46
N LYS A 78 -1.91 -13.77 7.18
CA LYS A 78 -2.51 -13.08 8.32
C LYS A 78 -3.69 -12.18 7.95
N LYS A 79 -3.71 -11.66 6.72
CA LYS A 79 -4.83 -10.87 6.19
C LYS A 79 -5.92 -11.76 5.59
N GLY A 80 -5.73 -13.08 5.57
CA GLY A 80 -6.64 -14.04 4.95
C GLY A 80 -6.72 -13.88 3.42
N ILE A 81 -5.74 -13.23 2.79
CA ILE A 81 -5.66 -13.05 1.34
C ILE A 81 -5.08 -14.30 0.68
N ILE A 82 -4.18 -14.99 1.37
CA ILE A 82 -3.75 -16.34 1.03
C ILE A 82 -4.24 -17.26 2.15
N ASP A 83 -4.82 -18.41 1.81
CA ASP A 83 -5.29 -19.40 2.79
C ASP A 83 -4.23 -20.47 3.12
N GLU A 84 -4.59 -21.43 3.96
CA GLU A 84 -3.70 -22.51 4.41
C GLU A 84 -3.28 -23.45 3.27
N ASP A 85 -4.05 -23.50 2.17
CA ASP A 85 -3.74 -24.28 0.98
C ASP A 85 -2.84 -23.50 0.01
N GLY A 86 -2.58 -22.22 0.30
CA GLY A 86 -1.78 -21.32 -0.52
C GLY A 86 -2.55 -20.64 -1.64
N ASP A 87 -3.88 -20.72 -1.63
CA ASP A 87 -4.75 -20.15 -2.65
C ASP A 87 -5.12 -18.69 -2.33
N ILE A 88 -5.28 -17.87 -3.37
CA ILE A 88 -5.68 -16.47 -3.20
C ILE A 88 -7.20 -16.39 -2.94
N VAL A 89 -7.56 -15.89 -1.75
CA VAL A 89 -8.94 -15.63 -1.33
C VAL A 89 -9.41 -14.28 -1.88
N LEU A 90 -10.17 -14.34 -2.97
CA LEU A 90 -10.57 -13.15 -3.73
C LEU A 90 -11.38 -12.14 -2.91
N ASP A 91 -12.28 -12.60 -2.03
CA ASP A 91 -13.10 -11.71 -1.20
C ASP A 91 -12.26 -10.93 -0.18
N ALA A 92 -11.22 -11.55 0.38
CA ALA A 92 -10.29 -10.90 1.29
C ALA A 92 -9.41 -9.89 0.53
N LEU A 93 -8.90 -10.26 -0.65
CA LEU A 93 -8.15 -9.35 -1.51
C LEU A 93 -8.97 -8.11 -1.91
N ASN A 94 -10.23 -8.32 -2.31
CA ASN A 94 -11.16 -7.23 -2.63
C ASN A 94 -11.42 -6.31 -1.45
N THR A 95 -11.53 -6.87 -0.25
CA THR A 95 -11.72 -6.09 0.97
C THR A 95 -10.49 -5.25 1.28
N TYR A 96 -9.31 -5.86 1.22
CA TYR A 96 -8.03 -5.16 1.38
C TYR A 96 -7.87 -4.00 0.40
N LEU A 97 -8.13 -4.23 -0.89
CA LEU A 97 -8.04 -3.18 -1.90
C LEU A 97 -9.05 -2.06 -1.63
N ARG A 98 -10.31 -2.38 -1.32
CA ARG A 98 -11.34 -1.36 -1.00
C ARG A 98 -10.92 -0.48 0.18
N ASP A 99 -10.40 -1.09 1.24
CA ASP A 99 -9.93 -0.34 2.40
C ASP A 99 -8.73 0.54 2.04
N LEU A 100 -7.83 0.05 1.18
CA LEU A 100 -6.67 0.80 0.70
C LEU A 100 -7.07 1.99 -0.19
N PHE A 101 -7.97 1.80 -1.16
CA PHE A 101 -8.45 2.88 -2.01
C PHE A 101 -9.30 3.90 -1.23
N ALA A 102 -9.99 3.49 -0.17
CA ALA A 102 -10.71 4.41 0.70
C ALA A 102 -9.78 5.46 1.36
N VAL A 103 -8.49 5.13 1.53
CA VAL A 103 -7.48 6.09 2.01
C VAL A 103 -7.26 7.26 1.05
N THR A 104 -7.46 7.03 -0.25
CA THR A 104 -7.26 8.09 -1.27
C THR A 104 -8.33 9.18 -1.22
N GLY A 105 -9.42 8.99 -0.47
CA GLY A 105 -10.50 9.96 -0.33
C GLY A 105 -11.38 10.13 -1.58
N LYS A 106 -11.23 9.26 -2.58
CA LYS A 106 -11.95 9.33 -3.86
C LYS A 106 -13.27 8.52 -3.83
N ASP A 107 -14.20 8.79 -4.75
CA ASP A 107 -15.58 8.25 -4.79
C ASP A 107 -15.66 6.70 -4.72
N GLN A 108 -16.20 6.18 -3.61
CA GLN A 108 -16.33 4.76 -3.27
C GLN A 108 -17.08 3.90 -4.31
N THR A 109 -17.93 4.51 -5.13
CA THR A 109 -18.75 3.77 -6.11
C THR A 109 -17.94 3.37 -7.34
N ALA A 110 -17.07 4.25 -7.83
CA ALA A 110 -16.15 3.95 -8.93
C ALA A 110 -15.06 2.93 -8.51
N HIS A 111 -14.73 2.89 -7.22
CA HIS A 111 -13.72 1.99 -6.67
C HIS A 111 -14.15 0.52 -6.62
N ARG A 112 -15.45 0.22 -6.55
CA ARG A 112 -15.90 -1.18 -6.39
C ARG A 112 -15.56 -2.04 -7.62
N ASP A 113 -15.85 -1.54 -8.81
CA ASP A 113 -15.60 -2.28 -10.05
C ASP A 113 -14.10 -2.35 -10.33
N LEU A 114 -13.38 -1.26 -10.05
CA LEU A 114 -11.93 -1.20 -10.17
C LEU A 114 -11.23 -2.21 -9.24
N THR A 115 -11.57 -2.20 -7.94
CA THR A 115 -10.96 -3.12 -6.96
C THR A 115 -11.23 -4.57 -7.32
N SER A 116 -12.45 -4.87 -7.79
CA SER A 116 -12.82 -6.20 -8.30
C SER A 116 -11.99 -6.61 -9.51
N ASN A 117 -11.79 -5.69 -10.46
CA ASN A 117 -10.96 -5.95 -11.65
C ASN A 117 -9.49 -6.17 -11.28
N ILE A 118 -8.91 -5.32 -10.42
CA ILE A 118 -7.53 -5.48 -9.95
C ILE A 118 -7.37 -6.83 -9.24
N ALA A 119 -8.26 -7.17 -8.32
CA ALA A 119 -8.19 -8.43 -7.58
C ALA A 119 -8.26 -9.64 -8.50
N GLN A 120 -9.21 -9.63 -9.45
CA GLN A 120 -9.40 -10.73 -10.39
C GLN A 120 -8.20 -10.88 -11.33
N ASN A 121 -7.69 -9.77 -11.88
CA ASN A 121 -6.52 -9.77 -12.76
C ASN A 121 -5.30 -10.30 -12.01
N CYS A 122 -5.04 -9.80 -10.79
CA CYS A 122 -3.89 -10.25 -10.02
C CYS A 122 -3.97 -11.72 -9.61
N LYS A 123 -5.14 -12.22 -9.21
CA LYS A 123 -5.31 -13.65 -8.95
C LYS A 123 -5.00 -14.47 -10.20
N THR A 124 -5.60 -14.09 -11.34
CA THR A 124 -5.44 -14.80 -12.61
C THR A 124 -3.99 -14.79 -13.09
N ASP A 125 -3.32 -13.65 -13.03
CA ASP A 125 -1.94 -13.47 -13.48
C ASP A 125 -0.95 -14.29 -12.63
N VAL A 126 -1.17 -14.34 -11.31
CA VAL A 126 -0.31 -15.09 -10.39
C VAL A 126 -0.53 -16.59 -10.52
N GLU A 127 -1.79 -17.06 -10.62
CA GLU A 127 -2.13 -18.48 -10.70
C GLU A 127 -1.91 -19.11 -12.08
N SER A 128 -1.88 -18.30 -13.14
CA SER A 128 -1.55 -18.76 -14.49
C SER A 128 -0.04 -18.89 -14.75
N GLY A 129 0.78 -18.32 -13.88
CA GLY A 129 2.23 -18.40 -13.94
C GLY A 129 2.81 -19.62 -13.21
N GLU A 130 4.13 -19.65 -13.08
CA GLU A 130 4.78 -20.55 -12.13
C GLU A 130 4.44 -20.08 -10.70
N ASN A 131 3.85 -20.97 -9.89
CA ASN A 131 3.45 -20.69 -8.50
C ASN A 131 4.62 -20.35 -7.56
N GLU A 132 5.86 -20.45 -8.04
CA GLU A 132 7.02 -19.97 -7.31
C GLU A 132 6.87 -18.46 -7.06
N HIS A 133 7.20 -18.03 -5.84
CA HIS A 133 7.15 -16.64 -5.42
C HIS A 133 5.79 -15.93 -5.58
N MET A 134 4.68 -16.69 -5.53
CA MET A 134 3.32 -16.16 -5.71
C MET A 134 3.00 -14.95 -4.82
N ALA A 135 3.46 -14.92 -3.56
CA ALA A 135 3.08 -13.85 -2.64
C ALA A 135 3.69 -12.49 -2.99
N VAL A 136 4.96 -12.48 -3.43
CA VAL A 136 5.62 -11.24 -3.89
C VAL A 136 5.11 -10.81 -5.28
N LYS A 137 4.81 -11.76 -6.17
CA LYS A 137 4.15 -11.49 -7.46
C LYS A 137 2.78 -10.85 -7.26
N LEU A 138 1.98 -11.36 -6.33
CA LEU A 138 0.68 -10.79 -5.97
C LEU A 138 0.84 -9.35 -5.47
N LYS A 139 1.81 -9.10 -4.58
CA LYS A 139 2.11 -7.76 -4.09
C LYS A 139 2.47 -6.79 -5.23
N ASN A 140 3.34 -7.21 -6.16
CA ASN A 140 3.74 -6.38 -7.29
C ASN A 140 2.59 -6.14 -8.27
N CYS A 141 1.69 -7.12 -8.45
CA CYS A 141 0.49 -6.91 -9.25
C CYS A 141 -0.43 -5.86 -8.62
N ILE A 142 -0.68 -5.95 -7.30
CA ILE A 142 -1.48 -4.96 -6.58
C ILE A 142 -0.87 -3.57 -6.70
N ALA A 143 0.45 -3.44 -6.52
CA ALA A 143 1.18 -2.19 -6.68
C ALA A 143 0.96 -1.56 -8.06
N ARG A 144 1.10 -2.34 -9.14
CA ARG A 144 0.83 -1.88 -10.51
C ARG A 144 -0.61 -1.41 -10.69
N GLY A 145 -1.59 -2.20 -10.20
CA GLY A 145 -3.01 -1.83 -10.29
C GLY A 145 -3.33 -0.52 -9.55
N ILE A 146 -2.68 -0.26 -8.42
CA ILE A 146 -2.83 1.01 -7.69
C ILE A 146 -2.17 2.17 -8.44
N GLU A 147 -0.96 1.98 -8.97
CA GLU A 147 -0.28 3.01 -9.76
C GLU A 147 -1.12 3.40 -10.99
N GLU A 148 -1.59 2.42 -11.75
CA GLU A 148 -2.46 2.65 -12.91
C GLU A 148 -3.69 3.47 -12.53
N PHE A 149 -4.32 3.17 -11.39
CA PHE A 149 -5.44 3.97 -10.89
C PHE A 149 -5.04 5.41 -10.56
N LEU A 150 -3.94 5.61 -9.83
CA LEU A 150 -3.50 6.93 -9.41
C LEU A 150 -3.12 7.81 -10.61
N PHE A 151 -2.62 7.23 -11.69
CA PHE A 151 -2.23 7.94 -12.91
C PHE A 151 -3.35 8.08 -13.94
N ALA A 152 -4.35 7.19 -13.98
CA ALA A 152 -5.48 7.29 -14.92
C ALA A 152 -6.42 8.49 -14.64
N GLU A 153 -6.32 9.11 -13.46
CA GLU A 153 -7.17 10.22 -13.06
C GLU A 153 -6.48 11.61 -13.14
N ASN A 154 -5.29 11.70 -13.75
CA ASN A 154 -4.60 12.96 -14.09
C ASN A 154 -4.61 13.23 -15.60
#